data_AF-A0A671E460-F1
#
_entry.id   AF-A0A671E460-F1
#
_cell.length_a   1.000
_cell.length_b   1.000
_cell.length_c   1.000
_cell.angle_alpha   90.00
_cell.angle_beta   90.00
_cell.angle_gamma   90.00
#
_symmetry.space_group_name_H-M   'P 1'
#
loop_
_entity.id
_entity.type
_entity.pdbx_description
1 polymer ?
#
loop_
_entity_poly.entity_id
_entity_poly.type
_entity_poly.pdbx_seq_one_letter_code
_entity_poly.pdbx_strand_id
1 'polypeptide(L)'
;MDRSAEFRRWKAQCLSKADLSRKGDVDEDVVDLVQLLNEREQFFTTSSCAGRIILLDGNINGIEVQKKNCCWLLVTHRPCVKDDMIAALKKANGDAILKFEPFVLHVQCQQLQDAQILHSVAVDSGFRNSGITVGKRGKIMLAVRSTHGLEVPLSHEGKLMVTEEYIDFLLKIANQKMEENKKRIERFYNCLQHALERETITNSHSKEKINEKNNPYSHRTAFESWIPCHPAALVVLTTRSHASAFMDILNAFFSIISFMASPQFFFLSSPLTVCHI
;
A
#
# COMPACT_ATOMS: atom_id res chain seq x y z
N MET A 1 -7.64 -5.94 30.08
CA MET A 1 -6.25 -5.59 29.73
C MET A 1 -6.23 -4.20 29.13
N ASP A 2 -5.30 -3.34 29.56
CA ASP A 2 -5.11 -2.02 28.98
C ASP A 2 -4.45 -2.14 27.59
N ARG A 3 -5.26 -1.96 26.54
CA ARG A 3 -4.81 -2.03 25.14
C ARG A 3 -3.77 -0.96 24.81
N SER A 4 -3.80 0.19 25.48
CA SER A 4 -2.85 1.27 25.25
C SER A 4 -1.48 0.95 25.84
N ALA A 5 -1.42 0.37 27.05
CA ALA A 5 -0.15 -0.12 27.60
C ALA A 5 0.45 -1.26 26.77
N GLU A 6 -0.38 -2.17 26.24
CA GLU A 6 0.07 -3.24 25.35
C GLU A 6 0.66 -2.68 24.04
N PHE A 7 -0.01 -1.69 23.44
CA PHE A 7 0.48 -1.01 22.24
C PHE A 7 1.84 -0.32 22.46
N ARG A 8 1.98 0.46 23.55
CA ARG A 8 3.26 1.10 23.91
C ARG A 8 4.39 0.09 24.06
N ARG A 9 4.10 -1.07 24.65
CA ARG A 9 5.07 -2.16 24.78
C ARG A 9 5.47 -2.73 23.43
N TRP A 10 4.51 -2.98 22.53
CA TRP A 10 4.81 -3.45 21.17
C TRP A 10 5.63 -2.44 20.38
N LYS A 11 5.29 -1.16 20.49
CA LYS A 11 6.03 -0.07 19.86
C LYS A 11 7.48 -0.03 20.33
N ALA A 12 7.71 0.02 21.65
CA ALA A 12 9.05 0.02 22.23
C ALA A 12 9.86 -1.23 21.79
N GLN A 13 9.23 -2.41 21.82
CA GLN A 13 9.86 -3.64 21.36
C GLN A 13 10.21 -3.59 19.88
N CYS A 14 9.33 -3.07 19.02
CA CYS A 14 9.56 -3.00 17.58
C CYS A 14 10.69 -2.04 17.23
N LEU A 15 10.69 -0.83 17.81
CA LEU A 15 11.67 0.21 17.53
C LEU A 15 13.05 -0.07 18.16
N SER A 16 13.14 -0.97 19.14
CA SER A 16 14.42 -1.41 19.71
C SER A 16 15.19 -2.43 18.86
N LYS A 17 14.56 -3.01 17.83
CA LYS A 17 15.17 -4.05 17.01
C LYS A 17 16.09 -3.44 15.95
N ALA A 18 17.16 -4.17 15.63
CA ALA A 18 17.97 -3.88 14.46
C ALA A 18 17.15 -4.09 13.16
N ASP A 19 17.53 -3.39 12.11
CA ASP A 19 16.97 -3.58 10.78
C ASP A 19 17.31 -4.98 10.27
N LEU A 20 16.29 -5.71 9.82
CA LEU A 20 16.40 -7.08 9.33
C LEU A 20 16.39 -7.16 7.80
N SER A 21 16.25 -6.03 7.09
CA SER A 21 16.30 -5.99 5.63
C SER A 21 17.66 -6.46 5.11
N ARG A 22 17.71 -6.97 3.87
CA ARG A 22 18.98 -7.35 3.23
C ARG A 22 19.94 -6.16 3.07
N LYS A 23 19.40 -4.94 3.01
CA LYS A 23 20.17 -3.70 2.92
C LYS A 23 20.76 -3.30 4.28
N GLY A 24 20.04 -3.61 5.37
CA GLY A 24 20.47 -3.37 6.75
C GLY A 24 20.15 -1.97 7.26
N ASP A 25 19.43 -1.15 6.48
CA ASP A 25 18.97 0.18 6.86
C ASP A 25 17.67 0.58 6.14
N VAL A 26 17.04 1.65 6.65
CA VAL A 26 15.87 2.28 6.03
C VAL A 26 16.31 3.06 4.79
N ASP A 27 15.49 3.03 3.75
CA ASP A 27 15.76 3.79 2.52
C ASP A 27 15.67 5.30 2.72
N GLU A 28 16.66 6.01 2.17
CA GLU A 28 16.76 7.48 2.23
C GLU A 28 15.46 8.17 1.80
N ASP A 29 14.82 7.69 0.73
CA ASP A 29 13.59 8.29 0.18
C ASP A 29 12.35 8.15 1.08
N VAL A 30 12.40 7.34 2.15
CA VAL A 30 11.26 7.13 3.07
C VAL A 30 11.63 7.33 4.54
N VAL A 31 12.87 7.72 4.84
CA VAL A 31 13.35 7.86 6.23
C VAL A 31 12.52 8.88 7.01
N ASP A 32 12.22 10.03 6.40
CA ASP A 32 11.43 11.10 7.03
C ASP A 32 9.98 10.66 7.28
N LEU A 33 9.41 9.87 6.36
CA LEU A 33 8.07 9.31 6.51
C LEU A 33 8.01 8.30 7.66
N VAL A 34 9.01 7.43 7.75
CA VAL A 34 9.14 6.44 8.82
C VAL A 34 9.31 7.14 10.17
N GLN A 35 10.16 8.17 10.24
CA GLN A 35 10.37 8.97 11.44
C GLN A 35 9.09 9.69 11.87
N LEU A 36 8.42 10.39 10.94
CA LEU A 36 7.15 11.10 11.20
C LEU A 36 6.11 10.19 11.86
N LEU A 37 5.96 8.96 11.37
CA LEU A 37 5.02 7.99 11.96
C LEU A 37 5.50 7.50 13.32
N ASN A 38 6.78 7.17 13.47
CA ASN A 38 7.33 6.61 14.71
C ASN A 38 7.39 7.63 15.86
N GLU A 39 7.38 8.93 15.58
CA GLU A 39 7.27 9.99 16.58
C GLU A 39 5.87 10.10 17.19
N ARG A 40 4.82 9.60 16.52
CA ARG A 40 3.44 9.70 17.00
C ARG A 40 3.06 8.55 17.92
N GLU A 41 2.43 8.82 19.05
CA GLU A 41 2.03 7.79 20.02
C GLU A 41 1.12 6.71 19.42
N GLN A 42 0.32 7.05 18.42
CA GLN A 42 -0.68 6.18 17.80
C GLN A 42 -0.11 5.17 16.80
N PHE A 43 1.16 5.33 16.38
CA PHE A 43 1.73 4.57 15.26
C PHE A 43 3.11 4.00 15.57
N PHE A 44 3.44 2.89 14.92
CA PHE A 44 4.82 2.53 14.65
C PHE A 44 4.96 1.71 13.36
N THR A 45 6.04 1.91 12.64
CA THR A 45 6.36 1.16 11.41
C THR A 45 6.93 -0.20 11.76
N THR A 46 6.52 -1.26 11.05
CA THR A 46 7.07 -2.61 11.21
C THR A 46 7.98 -3.03 10.06
N SER A 47 7.80 -2.44 8.88
CA SER A 47 8.67 -2.62 7.71
C SER A 47 8.37 -1.56 6.64
N SER A 48 9.37 -1.23 5.83
CA SER A 48 9.26 -0.30 4.71
C SER A 48 10.24 -0.67 3.59
N CYS A 49 9.91 -0.27 2.37
CA CYS A 49 10.80 -0.30 1.20
C CYS A 49 10.40 0.87 0.30
N ALA A 50 11.35 1.73 -0.08
CA ALA A 50 11.09 2.88 -0.95
C ALA A 50 10.69 2.46 -2.37
N GLY A 51 11.11 1.27 -2.80
CA GLY A 51 10.92 0.77 -4.15
C GLY A 51 12.26 0.33 -4.72
N ARG A 52 12.25 -0.67 -5.60
CA ARG A 52 13.49 -1.30 -6.06
C ARG A 52 13.38 -1.90 -7.45
N ILE A 53 14.51 -1.88 -8.16
CA ILE A 53 14.71 -2.63 -9.39
C ILE A 53 15.50 -3.90 -9.07
N ILE A 54 14.82 -4.99 -9.38
CA ILE A 54 15.07 -6.42 -9.31
C ILE A 54 15.74 -7.07 -10.52
N LEU A 55 16.92 -7.68 -10.46
CA LEU A 55 17.21 -8.82 -11.34
C LEU A 55 17.35 -10.10 -10.52
N LEU A 56 16.40 -11.01 -10.70
CA LEU A 56 16.39 -12.32 -10.05
C LEU A 56 16.87 -13.38 -11.03
N ASP A 57 17.65 -14.35 -10.56
CA ASP A 57 17.90 -15.59 -11.30
C ASP A 57 16.96 -16.69 -10.76
N GLY A 58 16.04 -17.15 -11.60
CA GLY A 58 15.13 -18.25 -11.30
C GLY A 58 15.82 -19.60 -11.47
N ASN A 59 15.46 -20.57 -10.64
CA ASN A 59 15.97 -21.94 -10.80
C ASN A 59 15.33 -22.59 -12.04
N ILE A 60 16.15 -23.33 -12.80
CA ILE A 60 15.80 -24.07 -14.02
C ILE A 60 14.64 -25.07 -13.78
N ASN A 61 14.41 -25.47 -12.52
CA ASN A 61 13.58 -26.62 -12.17
C ASN A 61 12.18 -26.31 -11.59
N GLY A 62 11.59 -25.12 -11.76
CA GLY A 62 10.17 -24.97 -11.39
C GLY A 62 9.53 -23.60 -11.52
N ILE A 63 8.26 -23.62 -11.93
CA ILE A 63 7.31 -22.48 -12.00
C ILE A 63 6.80 -22.06 -10.60
N GLU A 64 7.24 -22.75 -9.53
CA GLU A 64 6.79 -22.45 -8.17
C GLU A 64 7.36 -21.12 -7.64
N VAL A 65 6.51 -20.38 -6.91
CA VAL A 65 6.88 -19.12 -6.26
C VAL A 65 7.89 -19.40 -5.13
N GLN A 66 9.18 -19.34 -5.44
CA GLN A 66 10.24 -19.47 -4.44
C GLN A 66 10.41 -18.17 -3.65
N LYS A 67 9.97 -18.18 -2.38
CA LYS A 67 10.14 -17.07 -1.44
C LYS A 67 11.49 -17.08 -0.70
N LYS A 68 12.22 -18.21 -0.72
CA LYS A 68 13.51 -18.42 -0.04
C LYS A 68 14.57 -18.84 -1.06
N ASN A 69 15.83 -18.44 -0.84
CA ASN A 69 16.97 -18.72 -1.72
C ASN A 69 16.86 -18.19 -3.16
N CYS A 70 16.08 -17.14 -3.39
CA CYS A 70 16.10 -16.45 -4.69
C CYS A 70 17.45 -15.74 -4.88
N CYS A 71 18.13 -16.06 -5.98
CA CYS A 71 19.42 -15.47 -6.34
C CYS A 71 19.18 -14.04 -6.87
N TRP A 72 19.74 -13.04 -6.19
CA TRP A 72 19.64 -11.63 -6.58
C TRP A 72 20.89 -11.29 -7.37
N LEU A 73 20.76 -11.17 -8.69
CA LEU A 73 21.86 -10.79 -9.57
C LEU A 73 22.15 -9.29 -9.49
N LEU A 74 21.10 -8.49 -9.27
CA LEU A 74 21.18 -7.04 -9.11
C LEU A 74 20.03 -6.56 -8.23
N VAL A 75 20.31 -5.66 -7.28
CA VAL A 75 19.30 -4.85 -6.61
C VAL A 75 19.75 -3.41 -6.49
N THR A 76 18.86 -2.51 -6.85
CA THR A 76 19.04 -1.08 -6.65
C THR A 76 17.75 -0.43 -6.19
N HIS A 77 17.87 0.51 -5.24
CA HIS A 77 16.78 1.36 -4.76
C HIS A 77 16.83 2.75 -5.42
N ARG A 78 17.57 2.87 -6.52
CA ARG A 78 17.73 4.07 -7.35
C ARG A 78 17.48 3.72 -8.82
N PRO A 79 17.41 4.69 -9.74
CA PRO A 79 17.39 4.40 -11.16
C PRO A 79 18.53 3.44 -11.56
N CYS A 80 18.19 2.40 -12.30
CA CYS A 80 19.14 1.38 -12.74
C CYS A 80 19.88 1.86 -14.00
N VAL A 81 21.20 1.71 -14.01
CA VAL A 81 22.05 2.00 -15.17
C VAL A 81 22.17 0.77 -16.04
N LYS A 82 22.35 0.98 -17.36
CA LYS A 82 22.47 -0.10 -18.35
C LYS A 82 23.62 -1.04 -18.04
N ASP A 83 24.80 -0.50 -17.74
CA ASP A 83 26.01 -1.30 -17.55
C ASP A 83 25.87 -2.29 -16.38
N ASP A 84 25.25 -1.86 -15.27
CA ASP A 84 24.96 -2.73 -14.13
C ASP A 84 24.02 -3.87 -14.50
N MET A 85 22.97 -3.58 -15.28
CA MET A 85 22.02 -4.58 -15.77
C MET A 85 22.69 -5.61 -16.68
N ILE A 86 23.50 -5.16 -17.64
CA ILE A 86 24.23 -6.06 -18.56
C ILE A 86 25.25 -6.90 -17.79
N ALA A 87 25.98 -6.31 -16.84
CA ALA A 87 26.92 -7.04 -16.00
C ALA A 87 26.23 -8.09 -15.12
N ALA A 88 25.02 -7.82 -14.62
CA ALA A 88 24.22 -8.76 -13.86
C ALA A 88 23.64 -9.89 -14.73
N LEU A 89 23.13 -9.57 -15.92
CA LEU A 89 22.59 -10.56 -16.87
C LEU A 89 23.64 -11.57 -17.34
N LYS A 90 24.91 -11.15 -17.48
CA LYS A 90 26.02 -12.07 -17.81
C LYS A 90 26.26 -13.16 -16.76
N LYS A 91 25.74 -12.98 -15.54
CA LYS A 91 25.85 -13.94 -14.44
C LYS A 91 24.63 -14.87 -14.34
N ALA A 92 23.58 -14.61 -15.13
CA ALA A 92 22.36 -15.40 -15.10
C ALA A 92 22.59 -16.79 -15.69
N ASN A 93 22.21 -17.82 -14.93
CA ASN A 93 22.34 -19.21 -15.35
C ASN A 93 20.97 -19.90 -15.52
N GLY A 94 19.87 -19.25 -15.16
CA GLY A 94 18.51 -19.77 -15.30
C GLY A 94 17.55 -18.76 -15.91
N ASP A 95 16.37 -18.67 -15.31
CA ASP A 95 15.27 -17.83 -15.79
C ASP A 95 15.38 -16.45 -15.13
N ALA A 96 16.10 -15.53 -15.77
CA ALA A 96 16.31 -14.20 -15.23
C ALA A 96 15.06 -13.35 -15.39
N ILE A 97 14.60 -12.73 -14.31
CA ILE A 97 13.39 -11.89 -14.29
C ILE A 97 13.76 -10.49 -13.81
N LEU A 98 13.50 -9.51 -14.67
CA LEU A 98 13.53 -8.09 -14.30
C LEU A 98 12.25 -7.72 -13.57
N LYS A 99 12.39 -7.16 -12.37
CA LYS A 99 11.26 -6.64 -11.59
C LYS A 99 11.44 -5.17 -11.22
N PHE A 100 10.34 -4.44 -11.21
CA PHE A 100 10.21 -3.22 -10.43
C PHE A 100 9.14 -3.46 -9.37
N GLU A 101 9.53 -3.33 -8.11
CA GLU A 101 8.61 -3.39 -6.97
C GLU A 101 8.47 -1.99 -6.37
N PRO A 102 7.24 -1.46 -6.23
CA PRO A 102 7.02 -0.10 -5.75
C PRO A 102 7.18 0.00 -4.23
N PHE A 103 6.99 1.21 -3.72
CA PHE A 103 6.87 1.50 -2.30
C PHE A 103 5.91 0.57 -1.58
N VAL A 104 6.35 0.08 -0.41
CA VAL A 104 5.51 -0.62 0.55
C VAL A 104 5.86 -0.16 1.96
N LEU A 105 4.83 -0.01 2.79
CA LEU A 105 4.97 0.37 4.19
C LEU A 105 3.93 -0.37 5.04
N HIS A 106 4.37 -0.89 6.18
CA HIS A 106 3.49 -1.49 7.18
C HIS A 106 3.54 -0.67 8.47
N VAL A 107 2.36 -0.25 8.93
CA VAL A 107 2.20 0.62 10.12
C VAL A 107 1.21 0.00 11.07
N GLN A 108 1.65 -0.27 12.30
CA GLN A 108 0.75 -0.74 13.34
C GLN A 108 0.13 0.46 14.03
N CYS A 109 -1.19 0.47 14.10
CA CYS A 109 -1.98 1.56 14.64
C CYS A 109 -2.56 1.17 16.00
N GLN A 110 -2.68 2.15 16.89
CA GLN A 110 -3.25 1.96 18.21
C GLN A 110 -4.74 1.67 18.14
N GLN A 111 -5.46 2.41 17.29
CA GLN A 111 -6.91 2.28 17.09
C GLN A 111 -7.26 2.13 15.61
N LEU A 112 -8.51 1.72 15.36
CA LEU A 112 -9.01 1.53 13.99
C LEU A 112 -9.15 2.87 13.29
N GLN A 113 -9.56 3.90 14.03
CA GLN A 113 -9.70 5.27 13.56
C GLN A 113 -8.35 5.76 13.02
N ASP A 114 -7.28 5.63 13.81
CA ASP A 114 -5.92 5.99 13.39
C ASP A 114 -5.53 5.30 12.07
N ALA A 115 -5.86 4.01 11.92
CA ALA A 115 -5.61 3.27 10.69
C ALA A 115 -6.47 3.75 9.50
N GLN A 116 -7.71 4.17 9.74
CA GLN A 116 -8.61 4.72 8.72
C GLN A 116 -8.08 6.04 8.17
N ILE A 117 -7.56 6.92 9.04
CA ILE A 117 -6.95 8.18 8.64
C ILE A 117 -5.76 7.93 7.70
N LEU A 118 -4.81 7.10 8.13
CA LEU A 118 -3.65 6.74 7.33
C LEU A 118 -4.05 6.05 6.00
N HIS A 119 -5.08 5.20 6.03
CA HIS A 119 -5.59 4.53 4.84
C HIS A 119 -6.19 5.50 3.83
N SER A 120 -7.04 6.43 4.27
CA SER A 120 -7.61 7.47 3.39
C SER A 120 -6.51 8.30 2.73
N VAL A 121 -5.55 8.77 3.52
CA VAL A 121 -4.40 9.54 3.01
C VAL A 121 -3.59 8.72 1.99
N ALA A 122 -3.36 7.44 2.26
CA ALA A 122 -2.65 6.55 1.34
C ALA A 122 -3.40 6.37 0.01
N VAL A 123 -4.71 6.09 0.06
CA VAL A 123 -5.54 5.91 -1.14
C VAL A 123 -5.58 7.19 -1.98
N ASP A 124 -5.77 8.34 -1.35
CA ASP A 124 -5.80 9.65 -2.00
C ASP A 124 -4.44 10.01 -2.61
N SER A 125 -3.36 9.49 -2.02
CA SER A 125 -1.99 9.65 -2.53
C SER A 125 -1.61 8.67 -3.62
N GLY A 126 -2.53 7.80 -4.06
CA GLY A 126 -2.33 6.87 -5.18
C GLY A 126 -2.03 5.42 -4.78
N PHE A 127 -2.01 5.10 -3.49
CA PHE A 127 -1.80 3.74 -2.98
C PHE A 127 -3.14 3.01 -2.80
N ARG A 128 -3.85 2.80 -3.91
CA ARG A 128 -5.23 2.25 -3.92
C ARG A 128 -5.35 0.80 -3.43
N ASN A 129 -4.25 0.05 -3.37
CA ASN A 129 -4.21 -1.34 -2.89
C ASN A 129 -3.86 -1.45 -1.40
N SER A 130 -3.87 -0.31 -0.71
CA SER A 130 -3.68 -0.25 0.73
C SER A 130 -4.87 -0.87 1.46
N GLY A 131 -4.61 -1.50 2.59
CA GLY A 131 -5.65 -2.17 3.37
C GLY A 131 -5.29 -2.33 4.83
N ILE A 132 -6.34 -2.45 5.65
CA ILE A 132 -6.25 -2.60 7.10
C ILE A 132 -6.55 -4.07 7.44
N THR A 133 -5.73 -4.66 8.29
CA THR A 133 -5.96 -6.00 8.87
C THR A 133 -6.09 -5.88 10.37
N VAL A 134 -7.11 -6.53 10.94
CA VAL A 134 -7.28 -6.65 12.39
C VAL A 134 -6.91 -8.07 12.81
N GLY A 135 -5.73 -8.20 13.41
CA GLY A 135 -5.19 -9.46 13.87
C GLY A 135 -5.69 -9.89 15.25
N LYS A 136 -5.16 -11.02 15.73
CA LYS A 136 -5.41 -11.52 17.09
C LYS A 136 -5.00 -10.48 18.13
N ARG A 137 -5.70 -10.47 19.27
CA ARG A 137 -5.51 -9.48 20.36
C ARG A 137 -5.74 -8.03 19.93
N GLY A 138 -6.46 -7.79 18.82
CA GLY A 138 -6.80 -6.46 18.35
C GLY A 138 -5.63 -5.67 17.76
N LYS A 139 -4.59 -6.35 17.24
CA LYS A 139 -3.50 -5.69 16.51
C LYS A 139 -4.01 -5.14 15.18
N ILE A 140 -3.97 -3.83 15.00
CA ILE A 140 -4.45 -3.17 13.79
C ILE A 140 -3.25 -2.82 12.93
N MET A 141 -3.20 -3.40 11.73
CA MET A 141 -2.08 -3.28 10.81
C MET A 141 -2.56 -2.64 9.52
N LEU A 142 -2.04 -1.46 9.20
CA LEU A 142 -2.16 -0.86 7.87
C LEU A 142 -1.00 -1.35 7.00
N ALA A 143 -1.33 -1.74 5.77
CA ALA A 143 -0.35 -1.94 4.71
C ALA A 143 -0.61 -0.93 3.60
N VAL A 144 0.36 -0.06 3.32
CA VAL A 144 0.34 0.89 2.21
C VAL A 144 1.00 0.24 0.99
N ARG A 145 0.24 0.11 -0.10
CA ARG A 145 0.67 -0.63 -1.30
C ARG A 145 0.09 -0.05 -2.59
N SER A 146 0.78 -0.31 -3.71
CA SER A 146 0.33 0.03 -5.06
C SER A 146 0.40 -1.19 -6.00
N THR A 147 -0.37 -1.18 -7.08
CA THR A 147 -0.21 -2.09 -8.24
C THR A 147 0.86 -1.64 -9.24
N HIS A 148 1.68 -0.65 -8.88
CA HIS A 148 2.64 -0.02 -9.79
C HIS A 148 3.89 -0.90 -9.90
N GLY A 149 3.82 -1.96 -10.70
CA GLY A 149 4.91 -2.93 -10.85
C GLY A 149 5.40 -3.05 -12.28
N LEU A 150 6.48 -3.82 -12.44
CA LEU A 150 6.97 -4.39 -13.70
C LEU A 150 7.53 -5.78 -13.38
N GLU A 151 7.23 -6.77 -14.20
CA GLU A 151 7.81 -8.11 -14.09
C GLU A 151 7.95 -8.67 -15.50
N VAL A 152 9.19 -8.91 -15.94
CA VAL A 152 9.49 -9.33 -17.32
C VAL A 152 10.58 -10.40 -17.31
N PRO A 153 10.32 -11.61 -17.84
CA PRO A 153 11.36 -12.60 -18.05
C PRO A 153 12.31 -12.16 -19.18
N LEU A 154 13.61 -12.26 -18.93
CA LEU A 154 14.67 -11.84 -19.86
C LEU A 154 15.47 -13.03 -20.40
N SER A 155 15.69 -14.07 -19.60
CA SER A 155 16.33 -15.31 -20.03
C SER A 155 15.47 -16.52 -19.73
N HIS A 156 15.73 -17.59 -20.46
CA HIS A 156 15.17 -18.91 -20.20
C HIS A 156 16.30 -19.95 -20.25
N GLU A 157 16.44 -20.76 -19.20
CA GLU A 157 17.50 -21.76 -19.08
C GLU A 157 18.91 -21.17 -19.34
N GLY A 158 19.17 -19.97 -18.82
CA GLY A 158 20.44 -19.24 -19.01
C GLY A 158 20.63 -18.59 -20.38
N LYS A 159 19.73 -18.83 -21.34
CA LYS A 159 19.76 -18.18 -22.65
C LYS A 159 19.00 -16.86 -22.62
N LEU A 160 19.66 -15.75 -22.95
CA LEU A 160 19.00 -14.46 -23.12
C LEU A 160 18.00 -14.53 -24.29
N MET A 161 16.75 -14.16 -24.02
CA MET A 161 15.63 -14.26 -24.95
C MET A 161 15.26 -12.93 -25.62
N VAL A 162 15.93 -11.85 -25.23
CA VAL A 162 15.62 -10.48 -25.65
C VAL A 162 16.85 -9.78 -26.23
N THR A 163 16.62 -8.75 -27.06
CA THR A 163 17.69 -7.92 -27.61
C THR A 163 18.17 -6.88 -26.58
N GLU A 164 19.38 -6.36 -26.78
CA GLU A 164 19.90 -5.25 -25.96
C GLU A 164 19.04 -3.99 -26.08
N GLU A 165 18.50 -3.70 -27.26
CA GLU A 165 17.54 -2.61 -27.47
C GLU A 165 16.28 -2.77 -26.61
N TYR A 166 15.76 -3.99 -26.47
CA TYR A 166 14.62 -4.25 -25.60
C TYR A 166 14.97 -4.04 -24.13
N ILE A 167 16.19 -4.40 -23.71
CA ILE A 167 16.68 -4.14 -22.36
C ILE A 167 16.72 -2.62 -22.10
N ASP A 168 17.21 -1.83 -23.05
CA ASP A 168 17.23 -0.36 -22.93
C ASP A 168 15.83 0.23 -22.77
N PHE A 169 14.88 -0.26 -23.57
CA PHE A 169 13.48 0.11 -23.44
C PHE A 169 12.91 -0.24 -22.06
N LEU A 170 13.15 -1.46 -21.57
CA LEU A 170 12.66 -1.89 -20.25
C LEU A 170 13.27 -1.09 -19.11
N LEU A 171 14.57 -0.78 -19.17
CA LEU A 171 15.23 0.06 -18.16
C LEU A 171 14.66 1.47 -18.14
N LYS A 172 14.36 2.06 -19.31
CA LYS A 172 13.66 3.34 -19.39
C LYS A 172 12.31 3.28 -18.69
N ILE A 173 11.50 2.23 -18.93
CA ILE A 173 10.20 2.05 -18.26
C ILE A 173 10.36 1.83 -16.76
N ALA A 174 11.31 1.00 -16.32
CA ALA A 174 11.57 0.73 -14.91
C ALA A 174 11.99 2.01 -14.16
N ASN A 175 12.86 2.82 -14.75
CA ASN A 175 13.30 4.09 -14.18
C ASN A 175 12.18 5.14 -14.15
N GLN A 176 11.34 5.21 -15.18
CA GLN A 176 10.14 6.05 -15.16
C GLN A 176 9.17 5.62 -14.05
N LYS A 177 9.03 4.31 -13.82
CA LYS A 177 8.20 3.79 -12.73
C LYS A 177 8.79 4.13 -11.36
N MET A 178 10.12 4.06 -11.19
CA MET A 178 10.81 4.50 -9.97
C MET A 178 10.55 5.98 -9.68
N GLU A 179 10.65 6.83 -10.69
CA GLU A 179 10.41 8.27 -10.56
C GLU A 179 8.96 8.59 -10.16
N GLU A 180 7.98 7.99 -10.83
CA GLU A 180 6.57 8.13 -10.45
C GLU A 180 6.30 7.59 -9.04
N ASN A 181 6.97 6.52 -8.64
CA ASN A 181 6.86 5.98 -7.29
C ASN A 181 7.39 6.96 -6.23
N LYS A 182 8.51 7.64 -6.48
CA LYS A 182 9.04 8.70 -5.62
C LYS A 182 8.03 9.85 -5.44
N LYS A 183 7.43 10.33 -6.53
CA LYS A 183 6.38 11.36 -6.48
C LYS A 183 5.18 10.95 -5.64
N ARG A 184 4.80 9.66 -5.67
CA ARG A 184 3.71 9.14 -4.83
C ARG A 184 4.08 9.11 -3.35
N ILE A 185 5.32 8.75 -3.02
CA ILE A 185 5.84 8.80 -1.64
C ILE A 185 5.80 10.24 -1.13
N GLU A 186 6.32 11.21 -1.90
CA GLU A 186 6.32 12.62 -1.53
C GLU A 186 4.90 13.16 -1.32
N ARG A 187 3.97 12.86 -2.23
CA ARG A 187 2.56 13.21 -2.06
C ARG A 187 1.96 12.60 -0.80
N PHE A 188 2.25 11.33 -0.53
CA PHE A 188 1.76 10.65 0.68
C PHE A 188 2.31 11.29 1.95
N TYR A 189 3.59 11.60 1.98
CA TYR A 189 4.23 12.30 3.10
C TYR A 189 3.56 13.65 3.38
N ASN A 190 3.41 14.50 2.36
CA ASN A 190 2.80 15.83 2.51
C ASN A 190 1.34 15.75 2.97
N CYS A 191 0.54 14.87 2.34
CA CYS A 191 -0.86 14.68 2.74
C CYS A 191 -0.98 14.13 4.17
N LEU A 192 -0.04 13.27 4.58
CA LEU A 192 0.00 12.71 5.92
C LEU A 192 0.33 13.76 6.97
N GLN A 193 1.34 14.61 6.74
CA GLN A 193 1.66 15.72 7.64
C GLN A 193 0.43 16.58 7.92
N HIS A 194 -0.26 17.02 6.87
CA HIS A 194 -1.48 17.83 6.99
C HIS A 194 -2.65 17.09 7.68
N ALA A 195 -2.77 15.77 7.51
CA ALA A 195 -3.80 15.00 8.21
C ALA A 195 -3.52 14.94 9.72
N LEU A 196 -2.28 14.66 10.10
CA LEU A 196 -1.87 14.55 11.50
C LEU A 196 -1.91 15.90 12.23
N GLU A 197 -1.55 16.99 11.57
CA GLU A 197 -1.67 18.35 12.13
C GLU A 197 -3.13 18.71 12.45
N ARG A 198 -4.06 18.45 11.52
CA ARG A 198 -5.49 18.74 11.72
C ARG A 198 -6.06 17.98 12.92
N GLU A 199 -5.63 16.75 13.17
CA GLU A 199 -6.06 15.97 14.34
C GLU A 199 -5.56 16.52 15.67
N THR A 200 -4.35 17.08 15.71
CA THR A 200 -3.86 17.71 16.94
C THR A 200 -4.68 18.95 17.30
N ILE A 201 -5.16 19.69 16.29
CA ILE A 201 -5.99 20.89 16.46
C ILE A 201 -7.42 20.52 16.90
N THR A 202 -8.03 19.50 16.29
CA THR A 202 -9.39 19.09 16.67
C THR A 202 -9.44 18.47 18.07
N ASN A 203 -8.39 17.76 18.47
CA ASN A 203 -8.27 17.17 19.81
C ASN A 203 -7.98 18.20 20.92
N SER A 204 -7.34 19.34 20.61
CA SER A 204 -7.16 20.43 21.58
C SER A 204 -8.45 21.22 21.80
N HIS A 205 -9.17 21.58 20.73
CA HIS A 205 -10.45 22.31 20.82
C HIS A 205 -11.57 21.50 21.50
N SER A 206 -11.57 20.18 21.33
CA SER A 206 -12.53 19.30 22.02
C SER A 206 -12.22 19.14 23.52
N LYS A 207 -10.94 19.18 23.93
CA LYS A 207 -10.56 19.20 25.35
C LYS A 207 -10.90 20.53 26.02
N GLU A 208 -10.72 21.66 25.33
CA GLU A 208 -11.11 22.99 25.84
C GLU A 208 -12.63 23.09 26.05
N LYS A 209 -13.44 22.62 25.09
CA LYS A 209 -14.91 22.59 25.23
C LYS A 209 -15.44 21.64 26.32
N ILE A 210 -14.67 20.61 26.70
CA ILE A 210 -15.04 19.73 27.83
C ILE A 210 -14.71 20.42 29.16
N ASN A 211 -13.64 21.21 29.23
CA ASN A 211 -13.30 21.98 30.43
C ASN A 211 -14.26 23.15 30.70
N GLU A 212 -14.89 23.73 29.68
CA GLU A 212 -15.94 24.76 29.85
C GLU A 212 -17.30 24.19 30.30
N LYS A 213 -17.55 22.88 30.14
CA LYS A 213 -18.82 22.24 30.52
C LYS A 213 -18.91 21.84 32.00
N ASN A 214 -17.93 22.19 32.83
CA ASN A 214 -17.96 21.99 34.28
C ASN A 214 -18.51 23.20 35.07
N ASN A 215 -19.31 24.06 34.44
CA ASN A 215 -20.07 25.11 35.13
C ASN A 215 -21.57 24.73 35.20
N PRO A 216 -22.21 24.59 36.38
CA PRO A 216 -23.56 24.01 36.51
C PRO A 216 -24.73 24.89 36.04
N TYR A 217 -24.50 26.03 35.40
CA TYR A 217 -25.57 26.92 34.95
C TYR A 217 -25.32 27.43 33.53
N SER A 218 -25.99 26.85 32.54
CA SER A 218 -26.68 27.62 31.50
C SER A 218 -27.66 26.74 30.72
N HIS A 219 -28.79 27.33 30.36
CA HIS A 219 -29.94 26.69 29.76
C HIS A 219 -29.67 26.02 28.40
N ARG A 220 -30.35 24.90 28.18
CA ARG A 220 -30.62 24.34 26.85
C ARG A 220 -31.16 25.43 25.91
N THR A 221 -30.51 25.60 24.78
CA THR A 221 -31.19 25.97 23.53
C THR A 221 -30.67 25.06 22.44
N ALA A 222 -31.59 24.30 21.84
CA ALA A 222 -31.33 23.50 20.66
C ALA A 222 -31.02 24.46 19.50
N PHE A 223 -29.89 24.26 18.82
CA PHE A 223 -29.65 24.82 17.50
C PHE A 223 -29.76 23.69 16.49
N GLU A 224 -30.92 23.63 15.84
CA GLU A 224 -31.07 23.01 14.53
C GLU A 224 -30.23 23.81 13.53
N SER A 225 -29.33 23.14 12.83
CA SER A 225 -28.83 23.62 11.54
C SER A 225 -28.68 22.41 10.62
N TRP A 226 -29.82 22.00 10.06
CA TRP A 226 -29.90 21.21 8.84
C TRP A 226 -29.37 22.06 7.69
N ILE A 227 -28.29 21.64 7.04
CA ILE A 227 -27.86 22.19 5.75
C ILE A 227 -28.43 21.26 4.67
N PRO A 228 -29.34 21.71 3.81
CA PRO A 228 -29.77 20.90 2.67
C PRO A 228 -28.74 21.04 1.55
N CYS A 229 -28.03 19.96 1.22
CA CYS A 229 -27.34 19.88 -0.07
C CYS A 229 -28.39 19.64 -1.17
N HIS A 230 -28.48 20.58 -2.11
CA HIS A 230 -29.30 20.46 -3.32
C HIS A 230 -28.99 19.17 -4.11
N PRO A 231 -29.99 18.50 -4.70
CA PRO A 231 -29.75 17.52 -5.73
C PRO A 231 -29.37 18.22 -7.03
N ALA A 232 -28.24 17.83 -7.62
CA ALA A 232 -27.94 18.17 -9.00
C ALA A 232 -29.01 17.54 -9.89
N ALA A 233 -29.78 18.38 -10.58
CA ALA A 233 -30.74 17.96 -11.58
C ALA A 233 -29.98 17.37 -12.79
N LEU A 234 -30.07 16.05 -12.96
CA LEU A 234 -29.73 15.39 -14.21
C LEU A 234 -30.89 15.60 -15.18
N VAL A 235 -30.74 16.54 -16.11
CA VAL A 235 -31.65 16.67 -17.25
C VAL A 235 -31.43 15.47 -18.16
N VAL A 236 -32.32 14.48 -18.08
CA VAL A 236 -32.40 13.38 -19.06
C VAL A 236 -33.27 13.88 -20.22
N LEU A 237 -32.64 14.23 -21.34
CA LEU A 237 -33.33 14.40 -22.61
C LEU A 237 -33.76 13.01 -23.10
N THR A 238 -35.02 12.65 -22.89
CA THR A 238 -35.61 11.45 -23.49
C THR A 238 -35.98 11.75 -24.94
N THR A 239 -35.23 11.20 -25.90
CA THR A 239 -35.78 10.94 -27.24
C THR A 239 -36.24 9.49 -27.29
N ARG A 240 -37.54 9.31 -27.50
CA ARG A 240 -38.19 8.01 -27.75
C ARG A 240 -37.56 7.30 -28.95
N SER A 241 -36.70 6.32 -28.70
CA SER A 241 -36.64 5.06 -29.47
C SER A 241 -35.75 4.07 -28.72
N HIS A 242 -36.10 2.78 -28.74
CA HIS A 242 -35.37 1.64 -28.16
C HIS A 242 -35.68 1.26 -26.71
N ALA A 243 -36.96 0.98 -26.42
CA ALA A 243 -37.37 0.26 -25.20
C ALA A 243 -37.14 -1.26 -25.28
N SER A 244 -36.72 -1.83 -26.43
CA SER A 244 -36.51 -3.28 -26.57
C SER A 244 -35.08 -3.76 -26.26
N ALA A 245 -34.06 -2.90 -26.35
CA ALA A 245 -32.67 -3.30 -26.16
C ALA A 245 -32.19 -3.31 -24.70
N PHE A 246 -32.95 -2.72 -23.78
CA PHE A 246 -32.56 -2.59 -22.37
C PHE A 246 -32.95 -3.80 -21.51
N MET A 247 -33.99 -4.55 -21.90
CA MET A 247 -34.41 -5.77 -21.22
C MET A 247 -33.47 -6.96 -21.49
N ASP A 248 -32.83 -7.01 -22.67
CA ASP A 248 -31.91 -8.11 -23.01
C ASP A 248 -30.57 -8.00 -22.26
N ILE A 249 -30.13 -6.78 -21.93
CA ILE A 249 -28.91 -6.54 -21.14
C ILE A 249 -29.14 -6.84 -19.64
N LEU A 250 -30.34 -6.56 -19.12
CA LEU A 250 -30.69 -6.90 -17.74
C LEU A 250 -30.87 -8.41 -17.51
N ASN A 251 -31.39 -9.14 -18.50
CA ASN A 251 -31.49 -10.60 -18.42
C ASN A 251 -30.13 -11.31 -18.52
N ALA A 252 -29.17 -10.76 -19.28
CA ALA A 252 -27.80 -11.27 -19.31
C ALA A 252 -27.05 -11.06 -17.97
N PHE A 253 -27.34 -9.97 -17.25
CA PHE A 253 -26.75 -9.70 -15.93
C PHE A 253 -27.29 -10.64 -14.84
N PHE A 254 -28.57 -11.03 -14.89
CA PHE A 254 -29.13 -11.97 -13.91
C PHE A 254 -28.65 -13.41 -14.07
N SER A 255 -28.29 -13.84 -15.29
CA SER A 255 -27.78 -15.19 -15.53
C SER A 255 -26.33 -15.38 -15.05
N ILE A 256 -25.51 -14.32 -15.07
CA ILE A 256 -24.11 -14.36 -14.60
C ILE A 256 -24.01 -14.38 -13.06
N ILE A 257 -24.93 -13.70 -12.37
CA ILE A 257 -24.94 -13.65 -10.89
C ILE A 257 -25.33 -15.00 -10.28
N SER A 258 -26.08 -15.85 -11.00
CA SER A 258 -26.48 -17.17 -10.50
C SER A 258 -25.40 -18.25 -10.63
N PHE A 259 -24.33 -18.03 -11.41
CA PHE A 259 -23.23 -19.01 -11.57
C PHE A 259 -22.07 -18.80 -10.58
N MET A 260 -22.04 -17.67 -9.85
CA MET A 260 -21.02 -17.40 -8.83
C MET A 260 -21.42 -17.78 -7.40
N ALA A 261 -22.62 -18.35 -7.22
CA ALA A 261 -23.10 -18.86 -5.93
C ALA A 261 -23.03 -20.40 -5.90
N SER A 262 -21.83 -20.96 -5.87
CA SER A 262 -21.60 -22.36 -5.48
C SER A 262 -20.47 -22.42 -4.44
N PRO A 263 -20.69 -23.01 -3.26
CA PRO A 263 -19.76 -22.94 -2.12
C PRO A 263 -18.74 -24.07 -2.19
N GLN A 264 -17.85 -24.07 -3.18
CA GLN A 264 -16.66 -24.92 -3.19
C GLN A 264 -15.50 -24.12 -3.79
N PHE A 265 -14.36 -24.10 -3.11
CA PHE A 265 -13.16 -23.27 -3.33
C PHE A 265 -13.08 -21.94 -2.56
N PHE A 266 -13.12 -22.01 -1.24
CA PHE A 266 -12.40 -21.07 -0.38
C PHE A 266 -11.84 -21.79 0.83
N PHE A 267 -10.73 -22.51 0.67
CA PHE A 267 -9.82 -22.84 1.76
C PHE A 267 -8.44 -23.13 1.16
N LEU A 268 -7.58 -22.11 1.17
CA LEU A 268 -6.11 -22.24 1.27
C LEU A 268 -5.53 -20.86 1.63
N SER A 269 -6.08 -20.25 2.68
CA SER A 269 -5.41 -19.17 3.41
C SER A 269 -4.33 -19.79 4.31
N SER A 270 -3.19 -20.12 3.69
CA SER A 270 -1.97 -20.38 4.46
C SER A 270 -1.49 -19.08 5.10
N PRO A 271 -1.01 -19.10 6.36
CA PRO A 271 -0.63 -17.90 7.08
C PRO A 271 0.56 -17.25 6.37
N LEU A 272 0.39 -15.98 5.98
CA LEU A 272 1.51 -15.12 5.58
C LEU A 272 2.44 -15.02 6.77
N THR A 273 3.46 -15.87 6.72
CA THR A 273 4.54 -15.95 7.68
C THR A 273 5.30 -14.65 7.56
N VAL A 274 5.32 -13.91 8.68
CA VAL A 274 6.25 -12.82 8.94
C VAL A 274 7.62 -13.26 8.44
N CYS A 275 8.23 -12.50 7.53
CA CYS A 275 9.64 -12.68 7.22
C CYS A 275 10.42 -12.36 8.50
N HIS A 276 10.71 -13.40 9.27
CA HIS A 276 11.96 -13.48 9.98
C HIS A 276 13.02 -13.71 8.90
N ILE A 277 13.83 -12.69 8.68
CA ILE A 277 15.18 -12.84 8.14
C ILE A 277 16.06 -13.26 9.31
#